data_AF-A0A090S903-F1
#
_entry.id   AF-A0A090S903-F1
#
_cell.length_a   1.000
_cell.length_b   1.000
_cell.length_c   1.000
_cell.angle_alpha   90.00
_cell.angle_beta   90.00
_cell.angle_gamma   90.00
#
_symmetry.space_group_name_H-M   'P 1'
#
loop_
_entity.id
_entity.type
_entity.pdbx_description
1 polymer ?
#
loop_
_entity_poly.entity_id
_entity_poly.type
_entity_poly.pdbx_seq_one_letter_code
_entity_poly.pdbx_strand_id
1 'polypeptide(L)' 'MGKKEMISSDQALPGRDVAVAIMEPHFVNQSDLNAELNQNEESIVLGLGCFWGAERLFWQLLG' A
#
# COMPACT_ATOMS: atom_id res chain seq x y z
N MET A 1 -30.16 -2.14 -0.72
CA MET A 1 -28.73 -2.53 -0.70
C MET A 1 -28.01 -1.63 0.28
N GLY A 2 -27.78 -2.10 1.51
CA GLY A 2 -27.15 -1.30 2.56
C GLY A 2 -25.63 -1.27 2.40
N LYS A 3 -25.03 -0.09 2.57
CA LYS A 3 -23.59 0.22 2.44
C LYS A 3 -22.68 -0.48 3.49
N LYS A 4 -23.02 -1.68 3.98
CA LYS A 4 -22.41 -2.32 5.16
C LYS A 4 -21.80 -3.70 4.92
N GLU A 5 -21.92 -4.28 3.73
CA GLU A 5 -21.45 -5.64 3.45
C GLU A 5 -20.42 -5.63 2.31
N MET A 6 -19.46 -6.55 2.38
CA MET A 6 -18.46 -6.74 1.32
C MET A 6 -19.17 -7.14 0.02
N ILE A 7 -18.69 -6.61 -1.11
CA ILE A 7 -19.22 -6.96 -2.44
C ILE A 7 -18.92 -8.43 -2.77
N SER A 8 -19.85 -9.10 -3.47
CA SER A 8 -19.62 -10.45 -3.97
C SER A 8 -18.63 -10.45 -5.15
N SER A 9 -17.96 -11.56 -5.39
CA SER A 9 -16.95 -11.66 -6.45
C SER A 9 -17.52 -11.42 -7.85
N ASP A 10 -18.77 -11.81 -8.10
CA ASP A 10 -19.48 -11.63 -9.37
C ASP A 10 -19.89 -10.16 -9.64
N GLN A 11 -19.97 -9.34 -8.60
CA GLN A 11 -20.31 -7.92 -8.70
C GLN A 11 -19.09 -6.99 -8.64
N ALA A 12 -17.92 -7.55 -8.31
CA ALA A 12 -16.67 -6.79 -8.26
C ALA A 12 -16.30 -6.27 -9.65
N LEU A 13 -15.66 -5.11 -9.70
CA LEU A 13 -15.08 -4.60 -10.96
C LEU A 13 -14.03 -5.61 -11.48
N PRO A 14 -13.92 -5.80 -12.80
CA PRO A 14 -13.07 -6.84 -13.41
C PRO A 14 -11.56 -6.64 -13.19
N GLY A 15 -11.13 -5.54 -12.56
CA GLY A 15 -9.73 -5.23 -12.34
C GLY A 15 -9.03 -4.72 -13.60
N ARG A 16 -7.71 -4.89 -13.64
CA ARG A 16 -6.84 -4.54 -14.77
C ARG A 16 -5.63 -5.47 -14.77
N ASP A 17 -5.12 -5.82 -15.95
CA ASP A 17 -3.91 -6.66 -16.08
C ASP A 17 -2.62 -5.86 -15.87
N VAL A 18 -2.65 -4.55 -16.13
CA VAL A 18 -1.48 -3.68 -16.03
C VAL A 18 -1.39 -3.08 -14.63
N ALA A 19 -0.27 -3.29 -13.95
CA ALA A 19 -0.01 -2.69 -12.64
C ALA A 19 0.00 -1.15 -12.73
N VAL A 20 -0.35 -0.48 -11.63
CA VAL A 20 -0.20 0.97 -11.54
C VAL A 20 1.29 1.29 -11.48
N ALA A 21 1.77 2.10 -12.42
CA ALA A 21 3.18 2.48 -12.45
C ALA A 21 3.52 3.39 -11.25
N ILE A 22 4.58 3.03 -10.54
CA ILE A 22 5.22 3.87 -9.53
C ILE A 22 6.49 4.41 -10.19
N MET A 23 6.56 5.72 -10.42
CA MET A 23 7.65 6.33 -11.21
C MET A 23 8.69 7.05 -10.37
N GLU A 24 8.42 7.29 -9.09
CA GLU A 24 9.26 8.14 -8.24
C GLU A 24 9.75 7.37 -7.00
N PRO A 25 10.97 7.69 -6.52
CA PRO A 25 11.42 7.19 -5.23
C PRO A 25 10.49 7.68 -4.11
N HIS A 26 10.55 6.99 -2.98
CA HIS A 26 9.84 7.36 -1.77
C HIS A 26 10.11 8.83 -1.42
N PHE A 27 9.09 9.68 -1.41
CA PHE A 27 9.27 11.13 -1.29
C PHE A 27 10.03 11.59 -0.02
N VAL A 28 9.80 10.92 1.12
CA VAL A 28 10.50 11.23 2.39
C VAL A 28 11.91 10.64 2.44
N ASN A 29 12.04 9.33 2.28
CA ASN A 29 13.30 8.61 2.50
C ASN A 29 14.22 8.58 1.26
N GLN A 30 13.71 8.99 0.10
CA GLN A 30 14.38 8.92 -1.22
C GLN A 30 14.82 7.51 -1.63
N SER A 31 14.28 6.48 -0.96
CA SER A 31 14.51 5.07 -1.26
C SER A 31 13.63 4.58 -2.42
N ASP A 32 14.05 3.52 -3.11
CA ASP A 32 13.23 2.88 -4.14
C ASP A 32 12.11 2.04 -3.50
N LEU A 33 10.87 2.32 -3.89
CA LEU A 33 9.68 1.59 -3.41
C LEU A 33 9.58 0.17 -3.97
N ASN A 34 10.29 -0.13 -5.06
CA ASN A 34 10.34 -1.46 -5.69
C ASN A 34 11.61 -2.24 -5.34
N ALA A 35 12.45 -1.72 -4.44
CA ALA A 35 13.64 -2.44 -4.02
C ALA A 35 13.28 -3.78 -3.34
N GLU A 36 14.09 -4.81 -3.60
CA GLU A 36 14.01 -6.05 -2.82
C GLU A 36 14.45 -5.77 -1.37
N LEU A 37 13.85 -6.50 -0.43
CA LEU A 37 14.20 -6.39 0.99
C LEU A 37 15.66 -6.80 1.23
N ASN A 38 16.38 -6.00 2.01
CA ASN A 38 17.71 -6.37 2.49
C ASN A 38 17.63 -7.52 3.50
N GLN A 39 18.77 -8.16 3.80
CA GLN A 39 18.84 -9.28 4.75
C GLN A 39 18.31 -8.98 6.16
N ASN A 40 18.27 -7.70 6.56
CA ASN A 40 17.84 -7.25 7.88
C ASN A 40 16.49 -6.50 7.83
N GLU A 41 15.75 -6.60 6.72
CA GLU A 41 14.46 -5.94 6.52
C GLU A 41 13.33 -6.95 6.41
N GLU A 42 12.14 -6.56 6.84
CA GLU A 42 10.92 -7.37 6.81
C GLU A 42 9.74 -6.51 6.32
N SER A 43 8.81 -7.10 5.58
CA SER A 43 7.59 -6.40 5.09
C SER A 43 6.36 -6.74 5.93
N ILE A 44 5.50 -5.74 6.17
CA ILE A 44 4.22 -5.91 6.87
C ILE A 44 3.07 -5.23 6.10
N VAL A 45 1.85 -5.76 6.22
CA VAL A 45 0.63 -5.17 5.61
C VAL A 45 -0.38 -4.86 6.71
N LEU A 46 -0.79 -3.59 6.81
CA LEU A 46 -1.67 -3.09 7.87
C LEU A 46 -2.91 -2.39 7.30
N GLY A 47 -4.09 -2.71 7.82
CA GLY A 47 -5.35 -2.03 7.48
C GLY A 47 -5.78 -1.04 8.57
N LEU A 48 -5.47 0.24 8.41
CA LEU A 48 -5.70 1.29 9.43
C LEU A 48 -6.66 2.41 8.97
N GLY A 49 -7.50 2.15 7.95
CA GLY A 49 -8.42 3.15 7.41
C GLY A 49 -7.77 4.01 6.32
N CYS A 50 -7.76 5.34 6.48
CA CYS A 50 -7.18 6.24 5.49
C CYS A 50 -5.65 6.06 5.42
N PHE A 51 -5.15 5.55 4.28
CA PHE A 51 -3.75 5.19 4.11
C PHE A 51 -2.80 6.39 4.23
N TRP A 52 -3.19 7.60 3.80
CA TRP A 52 -2.35 8.81 3.95
C TRP A 52 -1.99 9.13 5.40
N GLY A 53 -2.94 8.94 6.33
CA GLY A 53 -2.69 9.15 7.75
C GLY A 53 -1.81 8.05 8.33
N ALA A 54 -2.06 6.80 7.91
CA ALA A 54 -1.33 5.63 8.38
C ALA A 54 0.14 5.65 7.92
N GLU A 55 0.41 5.79 6.63
CA GLU A 55 1.78 5.79 6.07
C GLU A 55 2.66 6.87 6.71
N ARG A 56 2.12 8.08 6.92
CA ARG A 56 2.86 9.18 7.55
C ARG A 56 3.39 8.83 8.95
N LEU A 57 2.65 8.03 9.72
CA LEU A 57 3.08 7.61 11.05
C LEU A 57 4.30 6.70 10.99
N PHE A 58 4.37 5.82 9.99
CA PHE A 58 5.47 4.87 9.84
C PHE A 58 6.74 5.53 9.29
N TRP A 59 6.62 6.48 8.36
CA TRP A 59 7.79 7.17 7.78
C TRP A 59 8.54 8.06 8.78
N GLN A 60 7.93 8.38 9.92
CA GLN A 60 8.55 9.19 10.99
C GLN A 60 9.23 8.35 12.06
N LEU A 61 9.07 7.02 12.04
CA LEU A 61 9.72 6.14 12.99
C LEU A 61 11.22 6.02 12.66
N LEU A 62 12.04 5.87 13.71
CA LEU A 62 13.44 5.52 13.54
C LEU A 62 13.52 4.03 13.17
N GLY A 63 14.07 3.74 11.98
CA GLY A 63 14.25 2.40 11.41
C GLY A 63 14.97 2.49 10.08
#